data_AF-A0A6I7P3K9-F1
#
_entry.id   AF-A0A6I7P3K9-F1
#
_cell.length_a   1.000
_cell.length_b   1.000
_cell.length_c   1.000
_cell.angle_alpha   90.00
_cell.angle_beta   90.00
_cell.angle_gamma   90.00
#
_symmetry.space_group_name_H-M   'P 1'
#
loop_
_entity.id
_entity.type
_entity.pdbx_description
1 polymer ?
#
loop_
_entity_poly.entity_id
_entity_poly.type
_entity_poly.pdbx_seq_one_letter_code
_entity_poly.pdbx_strand_id
1 'polypeptide(L)' 'MVDLRGLVHDESCKAELACLIADSLGRGELPEAIALEQRLEPSRRELPDDTPVALTDLASLDAVLEGRP' A
#
# COMPACT_ATOMS: atom_id res chain seq x y z
N MET A 1 -13.21 3.51 0.00
CA MET A 1 -12.37 3.11 1.16
C MET A 1 -11.60 1.82 0.86
N VAL A 2 -10.65 1.89 -0.08
CA VAL A 2 -9.74 0.77 -0.42
C VAL A 2 -8.33 1.04 0.15
N ASP A 3 -8.08 2.27 0.60
CA ASP A 3 -6.75 2.79 0.95
C ASP A 3 -6.24 2.32 2.33
N LEU A 4 -7.15 1.96 3.23
CA LEU A 4 -6.79 1.41 4.55
C LEU A 4 -6.27 -0.04 4.48
N ARG A 5 -6.67 -0.80 3.46
CA ARG A 5 -6.16 -2.17 3.24
C ARG A 5 -4.76 -2.18 2.63
N GLY A 6 -4.45 -1.20 1.77
CA GLY A 6 -3.10 -1.00 1.24
C GLY A 6 -2.12 -0.65 2.37
N LEU A 7 -2.50 0.26 3.26
CA LEU A 7 -1.66 0.67 4.39
C LEU A 7 -1.35 -0.47 5.37
N VAL A 8 -2.35 -1.30 5.70
CA VAL A 8 -2.16 -2.44 6.63
C VAL A 8 -1.32 -3.55 5.99
N HIS A 9 -1.45 -3.78 4.69
CA HIS A 9 -0.60 -4.74 3.97
C HIS A 9 0.84 -4.25 3.89
N ASP A 10 1.05 -2.96 3.63
CA ASP A 10 2.37 -2.34 3.59
C ASP A 10 3.08 -2.40 4.94
N GLU A 11 2.39 -2.10 6.05
CA GLU A 11 2.99 -2.18 7.39
C GLU A 11 3.30 -3.62 7.82
N SER A 12 2.46 -4.59 7.45
CA SER A 12 2.71 -6.02 7.73
C SER A 12 3.90 -6.55 6.91
N CYS A 13 3.97 -6.19 5.63
CA CYS A 13 5.06 -6.57 4.73
C CYS A 13 6.40 -5.94 5.15
N LYS A 14 6.38 -4.68 5.62
CA LYS A 14 7.57 -4.01 6.17
C LYS A 14 8.06 -4.68 7.46
N ALA A 15 7.15 -5.11 8.34
CA ALA A 15 7.52 -5.80 9.57
C ALA A 15 8.15 -7.18 9.29
N GLU A 16 7.56 -7.94 8.37
CA GLU A 16 8.11 -9.23 7.93
C GLU A 16 9.50 -9.07 7.28
N LEU A 17 9.67 -8.06 6.42
CA LEU A 17 10.96 -7.75 5.80
C LEU A 17 12.01 -7.35 6.85
N ALA A 18 11.65 -6.53 7.85
CA ALA A 18 12.56 -6.13 8.92
C ALA A 18 13.05 -7.34 9.73
N CYS A 19 12.17 -8.30 10.02
CA CYS A 19 12.54 -9.54 10.70
C CYS A 19 13.53 -10.37 9.87
N LEU A 20 13.31 -10.52 8.56
CA LEU A 20 14.20 -11.27 7.68
C LEU A 20 15.58 -10.62 7.53
N ILE A 21 15.63 -9.29 7.47
CA ILE A 21 16.89 -8.53 7.44
C ILE A 21 17.64 -8.72 8.75
N ALA A 22 16.96 -8.63 9.90
CA ALA A 22 17.59 -8.81 11.21
C ALA A 22 18.18 -10.22 11.38
N ASP A 23 17.49 -11.26 10.90
CA ASP A 23 17.99 -12.64 10.93
C ASP A 23 19.23 -12.83 10.05
N SER A 24 19.21 -12.30 8.81
CA SER A 24 20.34 -12.36 7.89
C SER A 24 21.57 -11.60 8.43
N LEU A 25 21.37 -10.41 9.00
CA LEU A 25 22.43 -9.65 9.67
C LEU A 25 23.01 -10.39 10.88
N GLY A 26 22.17 -11.05 11.68
CA GLY A 26 22.60 -11.89 12.80
C GLY A 26 23.46 -13.08 12.38
N ARG A 27 23.33 -13.51 11.13
CA ARG A 27 24.13 -14.59 10.51
C ARG A 27 25.39 -14.09 9.80
N GLY A 28 25.65 -12.77 9.83
CA GLY A 28 26.80 -12.14 9.18
C GLY A 28 26.65 -12.00 7.66
N GLU A 29 25.47 -12.27 7.13
CA GLU A 29 25.15 -12.10 5.71
C GLU A 29 24.79 -10.62 5.50
N LEU A 30 25.80 -9.80 5.18
CA LEU A 30 25.57 -8.43 4.77
C LEU A 30 25.17 -8.42 3.29
N PRO A 31 23.94 -8.01 2.93
CA PRO A 31 23.60 -7.81 1.55
C PRO A 31 24.42 -6.66 0.97
N GLU A 32 24.81 -6.77 -0.30
CA GLU A 32 25.38 -5.65 -1.03
C GLU A 32 24.34 -4.52 -1.09
N ALA A 33 24.60 -3.42 -0.38
CA ALA A 33 23.65 -2.31 -0.22
C ALA A 33 23.11 -1.80 -1.57
N ILE A 34 23.98 -1.71 -2.58
CA ILE A 34 23.61 -1.26 -3.94
C ILE A 34 22.65 -2.24 -4.62
N ALA A 35 22.86 -3.54 -4.47
CA ALA A 35 21.97 -4.56 -5.03
C ALA A 35 20.61 -4.58 -4.31
N LEU A 36 20.60 -4.26 -3.01
CA LEU A 36 19.37 -4.14 -2.23
C LEU A 36 18.56 -2.91 -2.66
N GLU A 37 19.21 -1.75 -2.83
CA GLU A 37 18.59 -0.51 -3.31
C GLU A 37 17.91 -0.73 -4.67
N GLN A 38 18.59 -1.36 -5.62
CA GLN A 38 18.03 -1.65 -6.95
C GLN A 38 16.81 -2.58 -6.91
N ARG A 39 16.74 -3.49 -5.93
CA ARG A 39 15.62 -4.43 -5.76
C ARG A 39 14.44 -3.83 -5.01
N LEU A 40 14.71 -2.89 -4.10
CA LEU A 40 13.72 -2.23 -3.27
C LEU A 40 13.18 -0.95 -3.92
N GLU A 41 13.86 -0.42 -4.94
CA GLU A 41 13.36 0.69 -5.74
C GLU A 41 11.97 0.30 -6.27
N PRO A 42 10.91 1.02 -5.85
CA PRO A 42 9.58 0.75 -6.35
C PRO A 42 9.63 0.86 -7.87
N SER A 43 9.14 -0.17 -8.57
CA SER A 43 8.92 -0.03 -10.00
C SER A 43 8.07 1.23 -10.17
N ARG A 44 8.60 2.24 -10.86
CA ARG A 44 7.87 3.44 -11.25
C ARG A 44 6.74 2.97 -12.16
N ARG A 45 5.66 2.51 -11.57
CA ARG A 45 4.41 2.24 -12.27
C ARG A 45 3.91 3.62 -12.67
N GLU A 46 3.77 3.83 -13.96
CA GLU A 46 2.93 4.91 -14.44
C GLU A 46 1.57 4.68 -13.79
N LEU A 47 1.17 5.63 -12.93
CA LEU A 47 -0.19 5.63 -12.43
C LEU A 47 -1.09 5.76 -13.66
N PRO A 48 -2.13 4.93 -13.80
CA PRO A 48 -3.11 5.14 -14.85
C PRO A 48 -3.69 6.55 -14.71
N ASP A 49 -4.04 7.16 -15.83
CA ASP A 49 -4.65 8.49 -15.83
C ASP A 49 -5.85 8.53 -14.88
N ASP A 50 -5.94 9.60 -14.09
CA ASP A 50 -7.03 9.81 -13.15
C ASP A 50 -8.37 9.77 -13.90
N THR A 51 -9.20 8.78 -13.56
CA THR A 51 -10.58 8.72 -14.05
C THR A 51 -11.46 9.51 -13.10
N PRO A 52 -12.09 10.62 -13.52
CA PRO A 52 -12.95 11.41 -12.65
C PRO A 52 -14.15 10.57 -12.20
N VAL A 53 -14.24 10.33 -10.90
CA VAL A 53 -15.40 9.66 -10.28
C VAL A 53 -16.38 10.73 -9.86
N ALA A 54 -17.59 10.70 -10.42
CA ALA A 54 -18.68 11.54 -9.95
C ALA A 54 -19.05 11.10 -8.53
N LEU A 55 -18.77 11.95 -7.55
CA LEU A 55 -19.18 11.72 -6.17
C LEU A 55 -20.70 11.91 -6.06
N THR A 56 -21.37 10.92 -5.49
CA THR A 56 -22.80 11.00 -5.16
C THR A 56 -23.01 12.11 -4.13
N ASP A 57 -24.00 12.96 -4.35
CA ASP A 57 -24.35 14.02 -3.41
C ASP A 57 -24.73 13.44 -2.04
N LEU A 58 -24.39 14.17 -0.97
CA LEU A 58 -24.60 13.70 0.40
C LEU A 58 -26.08 13.43 0.68
N ALA A 59 -26.99 14.25 0.12
CA ALA A 59 -28.43 14.04 0.27
C ALA A 59 -28.91 12.74 -0.41
N SER A 60 -28.21 12.29 -1.47
CA SER A 60 -28.50 11.01 -2.12
C SER A 60 -27.97 9.83 -1.29
N LEU A 61 -26.87 10.01 -0.55
CA LEU A 61 -26.42 9.01 0.42
C LEU A 61 -27.42 8.87 1.57
N ASP A 62 -27.91 9.99 2.11
CA ASP A 62 -28.92 9.98 3.18
C ASP A 62 -30.20 9.28 2.71
N ALA A 63 -30.66 9.54 1.48
CA ALA A 63 -31.83 8.84 0.92
C ALA A 63 -31.64 7.32 0.82
N VAL A 64 -30.45 6.86 0.39
CA VAL A 64 -30.11 5.42 0.34
C VAL A 64 -30.05 4.80 1.73
N LEU A 65 -29.50 5.52 2.73
CA LEU A 65 -29.40 5.04 4.11
C LEU A 65 -30.77 5.04 4.82
N GLU A 66 -31.65 5.98 4.48
CA GLU A 66 -33.02 6.06 4.99
C GLU A 66 -33.99 5.12 4.26
N GLY A 67 -33.55 4.43 3.19
CA GLY A 67 -34.40 3.53 2.39
C GLY A 67 -35.49 4.27 1.62
N ARG A 68 -35.26 5.55 1.29
CA ARG A 68 -36.19 6.38 0.52
C ARG A 68 -35.86 6.26 -0.97
N PRO A 69 -36.86 6.06 -1.85
CA PRO A 69 -36.61 5.95 -3.30
C PRO A 69 -36.07 7.24 -3.91
#